data_AF-Q6AWU7-F1
#
_entry.id   AF-Q6AWU7-F1
#
_cell.length_a   1.000
_cell.length_b   1.000
_cell.length_c   1.000
_cell.angle_alpha   90.00
_cell.angle_beta   90.00
_cell.angle_gamma   90.00
#
_symmetry.space_group_name_H-M   'P 1'
#
loop_
_entity.id
_entity.type
_entity.pdbx_description
1 polymer ?
#
loop_
_entity_poly.entity_id
_entity_poly.type
_entity_poly.pdbx_seq_one_letter_code
_entity_poly.pdbx_strand_id
1 'polypeptide(L)'
;MMRAQFPRIDQASIPPFILQSQLYSSVNDRTQVDRELECLRREKVVRVFKLNTGQDDHAIIFLDDYLNQVDRIVKRMEEKKQSDLEIFKLFKMHVLDSKLEPSIGHHELLSLLSLGGKVKDAHITLLINAGLLTRQLIDPDMYWFAIPSTGKLWKGLSQGRNELLSLIKRKRHKEMFLAELEKKRLRFSPLDVRFHVRDLIGSGHLKTVQTTSGLIVRILKD
;
A
#
# COMPACT_ATOMS: atom_id res chain seq x y z
N MET A 1 -8.90 3.54 -13.46
CA MET A 1 -9.90 2.47 -13.21
C MET A 1 -9.74 1.79 -11.85
N MET A 2 -8.59 1.20 -11.50
CA MET A 2 -8.43 0.42 -10.25
C MET A 2 -8.64 1.23 -8.96
N ARG A 3 -8.18 2.49 -8.90
CA ARG A 3 -8.47 3.40 -7.77
C ARG A 3 -9.97 3.58 -7.51
N ALA A 4 -10.79 3.65 -8.56
CA ALA A 4 -12.24 3.79 -8.43
C ALA A 4 -12.92 2.48 -7.95
N GLN A 5 -12.22 1.35 -8.05
CA GLN A 5 -12.68 0.04 -7.58
C GLN A 5 -12.18 -0.27 -6.17
N PHE A 6 -11.44 0.66 -5.55
CA PHE A 6 -10.99 0.49 -4.18
C PHE A 6 -12.21 0.40 -3.23
N PRO A 7 -12.29 -0.62 -2.36
CA PRO A 7 -13.44 -0.81 -1.49
C PRO A 7 -13.57 0.37 -0.52
N ARG A 8 -14.82 0.76 -0.21
CA ARG A 8 -15.09 1.73 0.85
C ARG A 8 -14.82 1.05 2.19
N ILE A 9 -13.80 1.52 2.90
CA ILE A 9 -13.42 1.00 4.22
C ILE A 9 -13.85 2.02 5.26
N ASP A 10 -14.81 1.66 6.10
CA ASP A 10 -15.34 2.53 7.15
C ASP A 10 -14.32 2.76 8.28
N GLN A 11 -13.41 1.81 8.48
CA GLN A 11 -12.35 1.86 9.48
C GLN A 11 -11.14 2.62 8.95
N ALA A 12 -11.08 3.89 9.31
CA ALA A 12 -10.01 4.85 9.01
C ALA A 12 -10.04 5.41 7.59
N SER A 13 -9.81 6.72 7.50
CA SER A 13 -9.59 7.48 6.26
C SER A 13 -8.28 7.04 5.59
N ILE A 14 -8.24 5.81 5.11
CA ILE A 14 -7.12 5.24 4.38
C ILE A 14 -7.26 5.70 2.92
N PRO A 15 -6.23 6.29 2.32
CA PRO A 15 -6.26 6.64 0.92
C PRO A 15 -6.38 5.36 0.07
N PRO A 16 -7.12 5.43 -1.05
CA PRO A 16 -7.13 4.34 -2.02
C PRO A 16 -5.71 3.96 -2.44
N PHE A 17 -5.39 2.67 -2.39
CA PHE A 17 -4.11 2.14 -2.83
C PHE A 17 -4.31 0.94 -3.77
N ILE A 18 -3.31 0.68 -4.58
CA ILE A 18 -3.25 -0.47 -5.50
C ILE A 18 -1.99 -1.25 -5.16
N LEU A 19 -2.06 -2.58 -5.11
CA LEU A 19 -0.85 -3.39 -4.99
C LEU A 19 -0.17 -3.52 -6.35
N GLN A 20 1.16 -3.47 -6.40
CA GLN A 20 1.90 -3.68 -7.65
C GLN A 20 1.55 -5.03 -8.31
N SER A 21 1.31 -6.07 -7.51
CA SER A 21 0.77 -7.36 -7.96
C SER A 21 -0.53 -7.21 -8.74
N GLN A 22 -1.44 -6.33 -8.33
CA GLN A 22 -2.70 -6.12 -9.04
C GLN A 22 -2.48 -5.53 -10.43
N LEU A 23 -1.46 -4.69 -10.63
CA LEU A 23 -1.11 -4.20 -11.96
C LEU A 23 -0.64 -5.34 -12.87
N TYR A 24 0.19 -6.24 -12.36
CA TYR A 24 0.63 -7.44 -13.09
C TYR A 24 -0.49 -8.42 -13.43
N SER A 25 -1.67 -8.29 -12.79
CA SER A 25 -2.85 -9.10 -13.17
C SER A 25 -3.59 -8.56 -14.38
N SER A 26 -3.37 -7.29 -14.75
CA SER A 26 -4.11 -6.60 -15.82
C SER A 26 -3.28 -6.35 -17.08
N VAL A 27 -1.96 -6.46 -16.98
CA VAL A 27 -1.02 -6.26 -18.09
C VAL A 27 -0.13 -7.48 -18.21
N ASN A 28 -0.03 -8.03 -19.43
CA ASN A 28 0.74 -9.24 -19.68
C ASN A 28 2.26 -9.00 -19.54
N ASP A 29 2.72 -7.83 -19.94
CA ASP A 29 4.13 -7.43 -19.84
C ASP A 29 4.40 -6.76 -18.48
N ARG A 30 4.98 -7.51 -17.55
CA ARG A 30 5.39 -6.98 -16.24
C ARG A 30 6.47 -5.92 -16.34
N THR A 31 7.36 -6.04 -17.31
CA THR A 31 8.43 -5.06 -17.53
C THR A 31 7.85 -3.74 -18.02
N GLN A 32 6.80 -3.76 -18.84
CA GLN A 32 6.05 -2.56 -19.19
C GLN A 32 5.45 -1.89 -17.95
N VAL A 33 4.79 -2.66 -17.07
CA VAL A 33 4.24 -2.14 -15.81
C VAL A 33 5.31 -1.46 -14.97
N ASP A 34 6.49 -2.08 -14.83
CA ASP A 34 7.58 -1.50 -14.03
C ASP A 34 8.12 -0.20 -14.65
N ARG A 35 8.26 -0.14 -15.98
CA ARG A 35 8.68 1.08 -16.69
C ARG A 35 7.67 2.20 -16.52
N GLU A 36 6.38 1.92 -16.73
CA GLU A 36 5.33 2.93 -16.60
C GLU A 36 5.19 3.40 -15.15
N LEU A 37 5.29 2.50 -14.17
CA LEU A 37 5.27 2.86 -12.76
C LEU A 37 6.45 3.76 -12.39
N GLU A 38 7.64 3.48 -12.93
CA GLU A 38 8.82 4.32 -12.73
C GLU A 38 8.65 5.71 -13.37
N CYS A 39 8.05 5.80 -14.56
CA CYS A 39 7.69 7.09 -15.18
C CYS A 39 6.74 7.88 -14.28
N LEU A 40 5.65 7.27 -13.82
CA LEU A 40 4.67 7.91 -12.94
C LEU A 40 5.27 8.35 -11.60
N ARG A 41 6.25 7.60 -11.07
CA ARG A 41 6.98 7.96 -9.86
C ARG A 41 7.86 9.19 -10.09
N ARG A 42 8.59 9.25 -11.21
CA ARG A 42 9.43 10.40 -11.59
C ARG A 42 8.62 11.66 -11.87
N GLU A 43 7.45 11.50 -12.49
CA GLU A 43 6.48 12.57 -12.72
C GLU A 43 5.71 12.98 -11.44
N LYS A 44 6.01 12.35 -10.29
CA LYS A 44 5.39 12.63 -8.99
C LYS A 44 3.86 12.44 -8.99
N VAL A 45 3.34 11.57 -9.86
CA VAL A 45 1.91 11.24 -9.92
C VAL A 45 1.54 10.22 -8.85
N VAL A 46 2.43 9.26 -8.59
CA VAL A 46 2.22 8.19 -7.61
C VAL A 46 3.41 8.05 -6.67
N ARG A 47 3.15 7.49 -5.49
CA ARG A 47 4.18 7.10 -4.53
C ARG A 47 4.06 5.61 -4.22
N VAL A 48 5.21 4.95 -4.14
CA VAL A 48 5.33 3.52 -3.85
C VAL A 48 5.80 3.33 -2.41
N PHE A 49 5.13 2.44 -1.69
CA PHE A 49 5.40 2.12 -0.30
C PHE A 49 5.69 0.63 -0.17
N LYS A 50 6.76 0.28 0.55
CA LYS A 50 7.05 -1.10 0.90
C LYS A 50 6.12 -1.55 2.04
N LEU A 51 5.51 -2.72 1.89
CA LEU A 51 4.60 -3.28 2.89
C LEU A 51 5.29 -4.36 3.74
N ASN A 52 4.88 -4.43 5.01
CA ASN A 52 5.36 -5.44 5.97
C ASN A 52 4.39 -6.61 6.09
N THR A 53 4.06 -7.24 4.95
CA THR A 53 3.10 -8.36 4.85
C THR A 53 3.77 -9.73 4.89
N GLY A 54 5.12 -9.77 4.92
CA GLY A 54 5.92 -11.00 4.84
C GLY A 54 6.32 -11.40 3.41
N GLN A 55 5.95 -10.60 2.42
CA GLN A 55 6.39 -10.70 1.02
C GLN A 55 7.01 -9.36 0.58
N ASP A 56 7.67 -9.33 -0.59
CA ASP A 56 8.17 -8.08 -1.20
C ASP A 56 7.02 -7.30 -1.86
N ASP A 57 6.01 -6.96 -1.07
CA ASP A 57 4.80 -6.27 -1.51
C ASP A 57 5.01 -4.76 -1.54
N HIS A 58 4.44 -4.15 -2.58
CA HIS A 58 4.46 -2.71 -2.77
C HIS A 58 3.04 -2.18 -2.96
N ALA A 59 2.70 -1.14 -2.19
CA ALA A 59 1.47 -0.36 -2.35
C ALA A 59 1.77 0.91 -3.15
N ILE A 60 0.89 1.23 -4.09
CA ILE A 60 0.94 2.38 -4.97
C ILE A 60 -0.24 3.28 -4.61
N ILE A 61 0.04 4.54 -4.27
CA ILE A 61 -0.95 5.55 -3.92
C ILE A 61 -0.73 6.77 -4.79
N PHE A 62 -1.79 7.44 -5.23
CA PHE A 62 -1.66 8.74 -5.90
C PHE A 62 -1.08 9.75 -4.94
N LEU A 63 -0.09 10.52 -5.38
CA LEU A 63 0.61 11.45 -4.50
C LEU A 63 -0.37 12.43 -3.84
N ASP A 64 -1.34 12.95 -4.59
CA ASP A 64 -2.39 13.83 -4.08
C ASP A 64 -3.22 13.18 -2.95
N ASP A 65 -3.58 11.90 -3.08
CA ASP A 65 -4.32 11.20 -2.02
C ASP A 65 -3.48 11.05 -0.75
N TYR A 66 -2.18 10.79 -0.91
CA TYR A 66 -1.25 10.70 0.21
C TYR A 66 -1.05 12.07 0.88
N LEU A 67 -0.82 13.14 0.12
CA LEU A 67 -0.68 14.50 0.64
C LEU A 67 -1.93 14.95 1.40
N ASN A 68 -3.12 14.69 0.83
CA ASN A 68 -4.40 14.95 1.50
C ASN A 68 -4.54 14.15 2.81
N GLN A 69 -4.00 12.93 2.87
CA GLN A 69 -3.97 12.15 4.11
C GLN A 69 -3.07 12.80 5.17
N VAL A 70 -1.88 13.29 4.77
CA VAL A 70 -0.98 14.05 5.66
C VAL A 70 -1.68 15.28 6.21
N ASP A 71 -2.38 16.05 5.37
CA ASP A 71 -3.10 17.26 5.80
C ASP A 71 -4.20 16.95 6.82
N ARG A 72 -4.93 15.84 6.64
CA ARG A 72 -5.92 15.37 7.62
C ARG A 72 -5.30 14.96 8.96
N ILE A 73 -4.03 14.56 8.98
CA ILE A 73 -3.31 14.23 10.22
C ILE A 73 -2.87 15.50 10.90
N VAL A 74 -2.29 16.45 10.15
CA VAL A 74 -1.88 17.76 10.66
C VAL A 74 -3.06 18.45 11.32
N LYS A 75 -4.21 18.55 10.64
CA LYS A 75 -5.43 19.14 11.20
C LYS A 75 -5.87 18.49 12.52
N ARG A 76 -5.81 17.16 12.62
CA ARG A 76 -6.13 16.43 13.86
C ARG A 76 -5.12 16.67 14.98
N MET A 77 -3.88 16.99 14.66
CA MET A 77 -2.84 17.34 15.63
C MET A 77 -2.95 18.80 16.08
N GLU A 78 -3.36 19.71 15.19
CA GLU A 78 -3.69 21.11 15.52
C GLU A 78 -4.82 21.17 16.55
N GLU A 79 -5.90 20.40 16.33
CA GLU A 79 -7.03 20.28 17.27
C GLU A 79 -6.60 19.79 18.65
N LYS A 80 -5.51 19.02 18.73
CA LYS A 80 -4.91 18.52 19.98
C LYS A 80 -3.86 19.45 20.58
N LYS A 81 -3.66 20.64 20.00
CA LYS A 81 -2.64 21.63 20.42
C LYS A 81 -1.20 21.08 20.41
N GLN A 82 -0.88 20.20 19.47
CA GLN A 82 0.47 19.70 19.30
C GLN A 82 1.39 20.80 18.73
N SER A 83 2.63 20.89 19.23
CA SER A 83 3.66 21.80 18.71
C SER A 83 4.38 21.23 17.47
N ASP A 84 5.23 22.06 16.86
CA ASP A 84 6.20 21.67 15.82
C ASP A 84 5.60 21.09 14.53
N LEU A 85 4.38 21.51 14.19
CA LEU A 85 3.65 21.04 13.02
C LEU A 85 4.24 21.49 11.68
N GLU A 86 5.10 22.52 11.69
CA GLU A 86 5.87 22.94 10.51
C GLU A 86 6.70 21.78 9.93
N ILE A 87 7.07 20.77 10.73
CA ILE A 87 7.80 19.61 10.22
C ILE A 87 7.02 18.86 9.12
N PHE A 88 5.70 18.82 9.18
CA PHE A 88 4.90 18.14 8.17
C PHE A 88 4.93 18.89 6.84
N LYS A 89 5.02 20.22 6.88
CA LYS A 89 5.21 21.04 5.69
C LYS A 89 6.60 20.79 5.08
N LEU A 90 7.65 20.79 5.91
CA LEU A 90 9.02 20.48 5.48
C LEU A 90 9.13 19.06 4.90
N PHE A 91 8.46 18.10 5.54
CA PHE A 91 8.38 16.72 5.06
C PHE A 91 7.75 16.65 3.67
N LYS A 92 6.62 17.32 3.44
CA LYS A 92 5.98 17.35 2.10
C LYS A 92 6.86 18.04 1.06
N MET A 93 7.40 19.22 1.39
CA MET A 93 8.10 20.08 0.43
C MET A 93 9.51 19.63 0.10
N HIS A 94 10.24 19.06 1.05
CA HIS A 94 11.66 18.71 0.86
C HIS A 94 11.86 17.20 0.81
N VAL A 95 11.23 16.44 1.71
CA VAL A 95 11.45 14.99 1.80
C VAL A 95 10.68 14.25 0.72
N LEU A 96 9.35 14.45 0.65
CA LEU A 96 8.53 13.75 -0.32
C LEU A 96 8.83 14.19 -1.77
N ASP A 97 9.20 15.46 -1.97
CA ASP A 97 9.50 16.02 -3.28
C ASP A 97 10.85 15.53 -3.84
N SER A 98 11.86 15.39 -2.98
CA SER A 98 13.22 15.01 -3.38
C SER A 98 13.44 13.50 -3.36
N LYS A 99 12.87 12.79 -2.36
CA LYS A 99 13.04 11.35 -2.18
C LYS A 99 11.83 10.60 -2.71
N LEU A 100 12.02 9.94 -3.84
CA LEU A 100 10.97 9.18 -4.52
C LEU A 100 11.00 7.68 -4.16
N GLU A 101 12.11 7.19 -3.60
CA GLU A 101 12.26 5.79 -3.16
C GLU A 101 11.37 5.50 -1.94
N PRO A 102 11.01 4.22 -1.69
CA PRO A 102 10.19 3.84 -0.54
C PRO A 102 10.93 3.96 0.81
N SER A 103 12.23 4.24 0.80
CA SER A 103 13.06 4.37 1.99
C SER A 103 13.96 5.61 1.93
N ILE A 104 14.41 6.04 3.11
CA ILE A 104 15.33 7.16 3.28
C ILE A 104 16.28 6.89 4.45
N GLY A 105 17.55 7.26 4.29
CA GLY A 105 18.54 7.17 5.37
C GLY A 105 18.41 8.31 6.38
N HIS A 106 18.84 8.10 7.62
CA HIS A 106 18.73 9.05 8.70
C HIS A 106 19.41 10.39 8.37
N HIS A 107 20.65 10.33 7.88
CA HIS A 107 21.40 11.52 7.48
C HIS A 107 20.74 12.28 6.32
N GLU A 108 20.22 11.57 5.32
CA GLU A 108 19.51 12.18 4.18
C GLU A 108 18.21 12.84 4.63
N LEU A 109 17.44 12.16 5.50
CA LEU A 109 16.21 12.70 6.08
C LEU A 109 16.49 13.99 6.87
N LEU A 110 17.50 13.98 7.73
CA LEU A 110 17.90 15.16 8.50
C LEU A 110 18.34 16.30 7.59
N SER A 111 19.14 16.01 6.56
CA SER A 111 19.61 17.00 5.59
C SER A 111 18.44 17.69 4.88
N LEU A 112 17.49 16.92 4.35
CA LEU A 112 16.32 17.45 3.64
C LEU A 112 15.41 18.26 4.55
N LEU A 113 15.16 17.79 5.78
CA LEU A 113 14.35 18.53 6.74
C LEU A 113 15.04 19.82 7.20
N SER A 114 16.38 19.85 7.21
CA SER A 114 17.16 21.02 7.66
C SER A 114 17.16 22.17 6.65
N LEU A 115 16.75 21.94 5.40
CA LEU A 115 16.62 22.97 4.38
C LEU A 115 15.63 24.08 4.77
N GLY A 116 14.63 23.75 5.60
CA GLY A 116 13.64 24.72 6.05
C GLY A 116 13.71 25.08 7.53
N GLY A 117 14.78 24.69 8.25
CA GLY A 117 14.99 25.12 9.64
C GLY A 117 15.77 24.11 10.50
N LYS A 118 15.84 24.39 11.80
CA LYS A 118 16.58 23.54 12.74
C LYS A 118 15.78 22.27 13.07
N VAL A 119 16.30 21.11 12.70
CA VAL A 119 15.69 19.80 12.99
C VAL A 119 16.15 19.27 14.34
N LYS A 120 15.24 18.67 15.10
CA LYS A 120 15.50 18.00 16.38
C LYS A 120 15.03 16.55 16.27
N ASP A 121 15.55 15.65 17.09
CA ASP A 121 15.10 14.25 17.12
C ASP A 121 13.60 14.11 17.40
N ALA A 122 13.05 15.00 18.23
CA ALA A 122 11.61 15.08 18.51
C ALA A 122 10.76 15.24 17.23
N HIS A 123 11.29 15.88 16.18
CA HIS A 123 10.61 16.02 14.89
C HIS A 123 10.53 14.69 14.15
N ILE A 124 11.58 13.87 14.18
CA ILE A 124 11.55 12.53 13.58
C ILE A 124 10.57 11.65 14.35
N THR A 125 10.60 11.70 15.69
CA THR A 125 9.62 11.02 16.54
C THR A 125 8.19 11.43 16.19
N LEU A 126 7.94 12.71 15.89
CA LEU A 126 6.64 13.20 15.47
C LEU A 126 6.18 12.58 14.14
N LEU A 127 7.06 12.47 13.14
CA LEU A 127 6.76 11.82 11.85
C LEU A 127 6.49 10.32 12.00
N ILE A 128 7.22 9.63 12.89
CA ILE A 128 6.98 8.22 13.21
C ILE A 128 5.63 8.04 13.91
N ASN A 129 5.34 8.86 14.92
CA ASN A 129 4.08 8.80 15.67
C ASN A 129 2.86 9.16 14.80
N ALA A 130 3.06 10.01 13.79
CA ALA A 130 2.05 10.29 12.76
C ALA A 130 1.82 9.11 11.80
N GLY A 131 2.69 8.09 11.83
CA GLY A 131 2.64 6.94 10.93
C GLY A 131 3.13 7.23 9.51
N LEU A 132 3.93 8.29 9.33
CA LEU A 132 4.52 8.67 8.03
C LEU A 132 5.88 8.01 7.79
N LEU A 133 6.56 7.62 8.86
CA LEU A 133 7.83 6.90 8.83
C LEU A 133 7.77 5.67 9.73
N THR A 134 8.52 4.64 9.37
CA THR A 134 8.75 3.46 10.21
C THR A 134 10.23 3.10 10.15
N ARG A 135 10.87 2.90 11.31
CA ARG A 135 12.27 2.45 11.35
C ARG A 135 12.37 1.03 10.79
N GLN A 136 13.39 0.78 9.98
CA GLN A 136 13.66 -0.59 9.54
C GLN A 136 14.19 -1.41 10.72
N LEU A 137 13.86 -2.71 10.72
CA LEU A 137 14.34 -3.63 11.76
C LEU A 137 15.80 -4.05 11.54
N ILE A 138 16.24 -4.10 10.27
CA ILE A 138 17.57 -4.58 9.89
C ILE A 138 18.60 -3.45 9.99
N ASP A 139 18.21 -2.25 9.56
CA ASP A 139 19.09 -1.09 9.55
C ASP A 139 18.43 0.06 10.36
N PRO A 140 18.91 0.35 11.58
CA PRO A 140 18.31 1.36 12.44
C PRO A 140 18.49 2.79 11.89
N ASP A 141 19.44 3.01 10.98
CA ASP A 141 19.67 4.29 10.32
C ASP A 141 18.80 4.47 9.07
N MET A 142 17.91 3.53 8.79
CA MET A 142 17.00 3.59 7.65
C MET A 142 15.54 3.66 8.08
N TYR A 143 14.78 4.45 7.31
CA TYR A 143 13.35 4.61 7.50
C TYR A 143 12.61 4.17 6.23
N TRP A 144 11.48 3.51 6.39
CA TRP A 144 10.48 3.34 5.34
C TRP A 144 9.47 4.48 5.43
N PHE A 145 9.10 5.03 4.28
CA PHE A 145 7.88 5.80 4.20
C PHE A 145 6.69 4.89 4.49
N ALA A 146 5.77 5.37 5.31
CA ALA A 146 4.65 4.60 5.80
C ALA A 146 3.32 5.29 5.45
N ILE A 147 2.29 4.46 5.37
CA ILE A 147 0.91 4.90 5.16
C ILE A 147 0.23 4.92 6.54
N PRO A 148 -0.19 6.08 7.04
CA PRO A 148 -0.79 6.20 8.36
C PRO A 148 -2.01 5.30 8.55
N SER A 149 -2.17 4.76 9.77
CA SER A 149 -3.35 3.99 10.19
C SER A 149 -3.62 2.68 9.43
N THR A 150 -2.59 2.07 8.83
CA THR A 150 -2.76 0.88 7.96
C THR A 150 -2.45 -0.47 8.61
N GLY A 151 -2.03 -0.52 9.89
CA GLY A 151 -1.65 -1.78 10.55
C GLY A 151 -2.73 -2.87 10.53
N LYS A 152 -3.99 -2.51 10.86
CA LYS A 152 -5.13 -3.45 10.80
C LYS A 152 -5.43 -3.89 9.37
N LEU A 153 -5.26 -2.99 8.41
CA LEU A 153 -5.48 -3.24 6.99
C LEU A 153 -4.46 -4.24 6.44
N TRP A 154 -3.16 -4.07 6.74
CA TRP A 154 -2.12 -5.01 6.29
C TRP A 154 -2.28 -6.39 6.89
N LYS A 155 -2.65 -6.48 8.18
CA LYS A 155 -3.02 -7.75 8.80
C LYS A 155 -4.20 -8.39 8.06
N GLY A 156 -5.23 -7.62 7.75
CA GLY A 156 -6.39 -8.08 7.00
C GLY A 156 -6.08 -8.44 5.54
N LEU A 157 -5.07 -7.83 4.92
CA LEU A 157 -4.58 -8.21 3.60
C LEU A 157 -3.98 -9.62 3.65
N SER A 158 -3.00 -9.85 4.54
CA SER A 158 -2.35 -11.17 4.68
C SER A 158 -3.35 -12.26 5.09
N GLN A 159 -4.25 -11.97 6.04
CA GLN A 159 -5.27 -12.93 6.46
C GLN A 159 -6.32 -13.19 5.36
N GLY A 160 -6.69 -12.18 4.58
CA GLY A 160 -7.62 -12.31 3.46
C GLY A 160 -7.07 -13.20 2.33
N ARG A 161 -5.78 -13.04 1.99
CA ARG A 161 -5.08 -13.94 1.05
C ARG A 161 -5.18 -15.40 1.49
N ASN A 162 -4.83 -15.67 2.75
CA ASN A 162 -4.85 -17.01 3.32
C ASN A 162 -6.27 -17.60 3.36
N GLU A 163 -7.27 -16.80 3.72
CA GLU A 163 -8.67 -17.21 3.71
C GLU A 163 -9.13 -17.57 2.29
N LEU A 164 -8.86 -16.71 1.31
CA LEU A 164 -9.25 -16.95 -0.09
C LEU A 164 -8.58 -18.19 -0.67
N LEU A 165 -7.26 -18.35 -0.48
CA LEU A 165 -6.54 -19.54 -0.91
C LEU A 165 -7.11 -20.80 -0.23
N SER A 166 -7.39 -20.74 1.07
CA SER A 166 -7.97 -21.88 1.81
C SER A 166 -9.36 -22.25 1.29
N LEU A 167 -10.19 -21.28 0.92
CA LEU A 167 -11.51 -21.52 0.34
C LEU A 167 -11.42 -22.30 -0.97
N ILE A 168 -10.46 -21.93 -1.84
CA ILE A 168 -10.26 -22.58 -3.13
C ILE A 168 -9.57 -23.95 -2.95
N LYS A 169 -8.57 -24.07 -2.06
CA LYS A 169 -7.84 -25.33 -1.76
C LYS A 169 -8.78 -26.46 -1.30
N ARG A 170 -9.88 -26.15 -0.63
CA ARG A 170 -10.87 -27.14 -0.16
C ARG A 170 -11.75 -27.72 -1.26
N LYS A 171 -11.75 -27.15 -2.46
CA LYS A 171 -12.52 -27.69 -3.59
C LYS A 171 -11.78 -28.86 -4.22
N ARG A 172 -12.52 -29.87 -4.69
CA ARG A 172 -11.99 -31.11 -5.31
C ARG A 172 -10.92 -30.84 -6.37
N HIS A 173 -11.12 -29.80 -7.17
CA HIS A 173 -10.22 -29.44 -8.28
C HIS A 173 -9.37 -28.19 -7.98
N LYS A 174 -9.31 -27.73 -6.72
CA LYS A 174 -8.62 -26.49 -6.31
C LYS A 174 -8.99 -25.28 -7.18
N GLU A 175 -10.26 -25.20 -7.54
CA GLU A 175 -10.80 -24.16 -8.41
C GLU A 175 -12.24 -23.80 -8.03
N MET A 176 -12.67 -22.59 -8.39
CA MET A 176 -14.02 -22.09 -8.14
C MET A 176 -14.40 -21.04 -9.21
N PHE A 177 -15.67 -20.95 -9.58
CA PHE A 177 -16.14 -19.90 -10.48
C PHE A 177 -15.95 -18.50 -9.87
N LEU A 178 -15.48 -17.54 -10.67
CA LEU A 178 -15.29 -16.16 -10.20
C LEU A 178 -16.60 -15.56 -9.67
N ALA A 179 -17.71 -15.78 -10.37
CA ALA A 179 -19.03 -15.29 -9.97
C ALA A 179 -19.51 -15.87 -8.62
N GLU A 180 -19.05 -17.07 -8.24
CA GLU A 180 -19.34 -17.63 -6.91
C GLU A 180 -18.43 -17.04 -5.83
N LEU A 181 -17.14 -16.84 -6.15
CA LEU A 181 -16.18 -16.21 -5.26
C LEU A 181 -16.59 -14.78 -4.90
N GLU A 182 -17.02 -13.99 -5.89
CA GLU A 182 -17.41 -12.58 -5.69
C GLU A 182 -18.62 -12.40 -4.75
N LYS A 183 -19.44 -13.44 -4.57
CA LYS A 183 -20.56 -13.44 -3.62
C LYS A 183 -20.12 -13.71 -2.18
N LYS A 184 -18.86 -14.12 -1.96
CA LYS A 184 -18.33 -14.39 -0.62
C LYS A 184 -17.87 -13.09 0.04
N ARG A 185 -18.04 -13.03 1.36
CA ARG A 185 -17.43 -12.02 2.20
C ARG A 185 -16.28 -12.65 2.97
N LEU A 186 -15.10 -12.04 2.90
CA LEU A 186 -13.96 -12.45 3.70
C LEU A 186 -14.18 -12.02 5.15
N ARG A 187 -13.83 -12.89 6.10
CA ARG A 187 -14.04 -12.65 7.53
C ARG A 187 -12.95 -11.77 8.12
N PHE A 188 -11.73 -11.91 7.60
CA PHE A 188 -10.55 -11.29 8.19
C PHE A 188 -10.04 -10.07 7.42
N SER A 189 -10.61 -9.78 6.25
CA SER A 189 -10.18 -8.67 5.41
C SER A 189 -11.25 -7.60 5.27
N PRO A 190 -10.92 -6.32 5.44
CA PRO A 190 -11.81 -5.22 5.03
C PRO A 190 -11.84 -5.02 3.51
N LEU A 191 -10.93 -5.66 2.77
CA LEU A 191 -10.85 -5.61 1.32
C LEU A 191 -11.77 -6.68 0.71
N ASP A 192 -12.41 -6.36 -0.41
CA ASP A 192 -13.34 -7.29 -1.08
C ASP A 192 -12.62 -8.45 -1.78
N VAL A 193 -13.38 -9.48 -2.17
CA VAL A 193 -12.82 -10.66 -2.82
C VAL A 193 -12.11 -10.31 -4.15
N ARG A 194 -12.63 -9.32 -4.89
CA ARG A 194 -12.04 -8.91 -6.18
C ARG A 194 -10.63 -8.35 -5.99
N PHE A 195 -10.42 -7.58 -4.92
CA PHE A 195 -9.12 -7.04 -4.56
C PHE A 195 -8.10 -8.18 -4.39
N HIS A 196 -8.44 -9.19 -3.59
CA HIS A 196 -7.56 -10.34 -3.30
C HIS A 196 -7.36 -11.24 -4.51
N VAL A 197 -8.41 -11.49 -5.31
CA VAL A 197 -8.29 -12.31 -6.53
C VAL A 197 -7.29 -11.69 -7.49
N ARG A 198 -7.35 -10.37 -7.73
CA ARG A 198 -6.40 -9.68 -8.62
C ARG A 198 -4.97 -9.74 -8.10
N ASP A 199 -4.80 -9.46 -6.81
CA ASP A 199 -3.49 -9.53 -6.15
C ASP A 199 -2.88 -10.93 -6.24
N LEU A 200 -3.66 -11.97 -5.96
CA LEU A 200 -3.20 -13.36 -6.02
C LEU A 200 -2.98 -13.85 -7.46
N ILE A 201 -3.70 -13.34 -8.46
CA ILE A 201 -3.43 -13.61 -9.87
C ILE A 201 -2.07 -13.01 -10.26
N GLY A 202 -1.86 -11.71 -9.99
CA GLY A 202 -0.65 -11.04 -10.42
C GLY A 202 0.60 -11.46 -9.65
N SER A 203 0.47 -11.88 -8.39
CA SER A 203 1.56 -12.55 -7.65
C SER A 203 1.79 -14.00 -8.07
N GLY A 204 0.95 -14.56 -8.95
CA GLY A 204 1.12 -15.90 -9.53
C GLY A 204 0.66 -17.06 -8.64
N HIS A 205 -0.15 -16.79 -7.61
CA HIS A 205 -0.77 -17.83 -6.78
C HIS A 205 -2.05 -18.38 -7.40
N LEU A 206 -2.78 -17.55 -8.16
CA LEU A 206 -4.01 -17.90 -8.86
C LEU A 206 -3.85 -17.67 -10.37
N LYS A 207 -4.68 -18.36 -11.16
CA LYS A 207 -4.93 -18.06 -12.57
C LYS A 207 -6.41 -18.10 -12.88
N THR A 208 -6.80 -17.41 -13.95
CA THR A 208 -8.13 -17.51 -14.52
C THR A 208 -8.14 -18.43 -15.74
N VAL A 209 -9.22 -19.18 -15.92
CA VAL A 209 -9.44 -20.06 -17.07
C VAL A 209 -10.87 -19.84 -17.57
N GLN A 210 -11.02 -19.49 -18.85
CA GLN A 210 -12.32 -19.36 -19.48
C GLN A 210 -12.89 -20.75 -19.80
N THR A 211 -14.13 -20.99 -19.40
CA THR A 211 -14.88 -22.20 -19.76
C THR A 211 -16.19 -21.83 -20.46
N THR A 212 -16.89 -22.83 -21.00
CA THR A 212 -18.23 -22.66 -21.58
C THR A 212 -19.25 -22.13 -20.57
N SER A 213 -19.06 -22.42 -19.28
CA SER A 213 -19.96 -22.03 -18.19
C SER A 213 -19.52 -20.76 -17.46
N GLY A 214 -18.42 -20.14 -17.88
CA GLY A 214 -17.89 -18.91 -17.30
C GLY A 214 -16.43 -18.99 -16.86
N LEU A 215 -15.98 -17.95 -16.16
CA LEU A 215 -14.59 -17.80 -15.73
C LEU A 215 -14.33 -18.52 -14.40
N ILE A 216 -13.33 -19.40 -14.38
CA ILE A 216 -12.88 -20.13 -13.20
C ILE A 216 -11.57 -19.55 -12.69
N VAL A 217 -11.41 -19.51 -11.37
CA VAL A 217 -10.17 -19.17 -10.67
C VAL A 217 -9.57 -20.45 -10.10
N ARG A 218 -8.30 -20.74 -10.42
CA ARG A 218 -7.58 -21.96 -10.02
C ARG A 218 -6.26 -21.61 -9.34
N ILE A 219 -5.84 -22.41 -8.37
CA ILE A 219 -4.52 -22.30 -7.71
C ILE A 219 -3.40 -22.76 -8.65
N LEU A 220 -2.30 -22.00 -8.67
CA LEU A 220 -1.08 -22.29 -9.44
C LEU A 220 0.06 -22.83 -8.58
N LYS A 221 0.25 -22.25 -7.39
CA LYS A 221 1.31 -22.62 -6.44
C LYS A 221 0.68 -23.11 -5.14
N ASP A 222 1.14 -24.27 -4.66
CA ASP A 222 0.75 -24.80 -3.35
C ASP A 222 1.54 -24.16 -2.21
#